data_AF-A0A7C3AHZ4-F1
#
_entry.id   AF-A0A7C3AHZ4-F1
#
_cell.length_a   1.000
_cell.length_b   1.000
_cell.length_c   1.000
_cell.angle_alpha   90.00
_cell.angle_beta   90.00
_cell.angle_gamma   90.00
#
_symmetry.space_group_name_H-M   'P 1'
#
loop_
_entity.id
_entity.type
_entity.pdbx_description
1 polymer ?
#
loop_
_entity_poly.entity_id
_entity_poly.type
_entity_poly.pdbx_seq_one_letter_code
_entity_poly.pdbx_strand_id
1 'polypeptide(L)'
;MKTRLLHIVLAMYLCVIGCTPETRVVDTRNDPGKAVIVLDYRDFAETASEMVQSMIGSGALNKPGGGRYVMTTGKIQNDTMQRIDTDQLMAKIEEDLLNSGRVVMTAAVGGKGAPDQMVYDTRDIRDSDIGTEFDPNTLPGKGRLLMPELSTSGKIIQKVLTYSKKEQQVEYYFQLRVTNLANGLVLWQKEDLIVKRGSKKTVAW
;
A
#
# COMPACT_ATOMS: atom_id res chain seq x y z
N MET A 1 -13.43 61.73 -27.69
CA MET A 1 -13.95 60.78 -26.68
C MET A 1 -13.74 59.30 -27.05
N LYS A 2 -13.78 58.89 -28.32
CA LYS A 2 -13.60 57.47 -28.73
C LYS A 2 -12.19 56.90 -28.49
N THR A 3 -11.14 57.72 -28.58
CA THR A 3 -9.75 57.27 -28.35
C THR A 3 -9.44 57.04 -26.87
N ARG A 4 -10.01 57.80 -25.93
CA ARG A 4 -9.81 57.56 -24.48
C ARG A 4 -10.51 56.30 -23.98
N LEU A 5 -11.63 55.90 -24.61
CA LEU A 5 -12.32 54.65 -24.28
C LEU A 5 -11.50 53.41 -24.70
N LEU A 6 -10.77 53.50 -25.83
CA LEU A 6 -9.94 52.41 -26.36
C LEU A 6 -8.74 52.08 -25.44
N HIS A 7 -8.17 53.10 -24.77
CA HIS A 7 -7.04 52.90 -23.86
C HIS A 7 -7.47 52.29 -22.52
N ILE A 8 -8.71 52.52 -22.08
CA ILE A 8 -9.25 51.93 -20.84
C ILE A 8 -9.57 50.44 -21.04
N VAL A 9 -10.07 50.05 -22.23
CA VAL A 9 -10.34 48.64 -22.56
C VAL A 9 -9.04 47.83 -22.71
N LEU A 10 -7.98 48.43 -23.26
CA LEU A 10 -6.66 47.78 -23.38
C LEU A 10 -5.96 47.61 -22.02
N ALA A 11 -6.11 48.58 -21.10
CA ALA A 11 -5.57 48.48 -19.75
C ALA A 11 -6.29 47.43 -18.87
N MET A 12 -7.58 47.17 -19.12
CA MET A 12 -8.35 46.15 -18.39
C MET A 12 -8.01 44.72 -18.84
N TYR A 13 -7.40 44.54 -20.03
CA TYR A 13 -7.03 43.22 -20.55
C TYR A 13 -5.68 42.70 -20.02
N LEU A 14 -4.85 43.56 -19.42
CA LEU A 14 -3.52 43.19 -18.89
C LEU A 14 -3.56 42.61 -17.47
N CYS A 15 -4.71 42.58 -16.79
CA CYS A 15 -4.82 42.07 -15.41
C CYS A 15 -5.25 40.60 -15.29
N VAL A 16 -5.35 39.86 -16.39
CA VAL A 16 -5.67 38.41 -16.36
C VAL A 16 -4.39 37.57 -16.48
N ILE A 17 -3.35 37.92 -15.72
CA ILE A 17 -2.25 36.99 -15.48
C ILE A 17 -2.74 36.04 -14.38
N GLY A 18 -3.40 34.96 -14.80
CA GLY A 18 -3.80 33.89 -13.92
C GLY A 18 -2.57 33.36 -13.19
N CYS A 19 -2.52 33.57 -11.87
CA CYS A 19 -1.54 32.98 -10.99
C CYS A 19 -1.78 31.47 -11.00
N THR A 20 -1.16 30.76 -11.94
CA THR A 20 -1.20 29.30 -11.96
C THR A 20 -0.37 28.85 -10.76
N PRO A 21 -0.96 28.19 -9.75
CA PRO A 21 -0.19 27.76 -8.60
C PRO A 21 0.94 26.85 -9.08
N GLU A 22 2.16 27.19 -8.67
CA GLU A 22 3.36 26.44 -9.04
C GLU A 22 3.23 25.00 -8.55
N THR A 23 3.37 24.05 -9.47
CA THR A 23 3.42 22.63 -9.11
C THR A 23 4.72 22.38 -8.38
N ARG A 24 4.63 21.89 -7.14
CA ARG A 24 5.80 21.55 -6.33
C ARG A 24 5.74 20.09 -5.91
N VAL A 25 6.90 19.46 -5.82
CA VAL A 25 7.05 18.17 -5.16
C VAL A 25 6.80 18.39 -3.67
N VAL A 26 5.99 17.51 -3.08
CA VAL A 26 5.72 17.52 -1.63
C VAL A 26 6.80 16.69 -0.94
N ASP A 27 7.43 17.26 0.09
CA ASP A 27 8.27 16.49 1.01
C ASP A 27 7.35 15.66 1.91
N THR A 28 7.22 14.37 1.59
CA THR A 28 6.32 13.47 2.29
C THR A 28 6.72 13.20 3.74
N ARG A 29 7.98 13.49 4.13
CA ARG A 29 8.45 13.33 5.52
C ARG A 29 8.03 14.48 6.41
N ASN A 30 7.67 15.62 5.83
CA ASN A 30 7.29 16.82 6.54
C ASN A 30 6.21 17.58 5.76
N ASP A 31 5.08 16.91 5.51
CA ASP A 31 3.93 17.51 4.80
C ASP A 31 2.87 18.05 5.79
N PRO A 32 2.83 19.37 6.04
CA PRO A 32 1.81 20.00 6.87
C PRO A 32 0.46 20.19 6.15
N GLY A 33 0.24 19.49 5.03
CA GLY A 33 -0.98 19.57 4.23
C GLY A 33 -2.25 19.39 5.08
N LYS A 34 -3.33 20.10 4.71
CA LYS A 34 -4.61 20.04 5.43
C LYS A 34 -5.12 18.59 5.49
N ALA A 35 -5.64 18.19 6.64
CA ALA A 35 -6.32 16.92 6.77
C ALA A 35 -7.53 16.88 5.83
N VAL A 36 -7.61 15.83 5.01
CA VAL A 36 -8.77 15.54 4.17
C VAL A 36 -9.55 14.38 4.78
N ILE A 37 -10.86 14.35 4.54
CA ILE A 37 -11.75 13.29 5.05
C ILE A 37 -11.59 11.96 4.29
N VAL A 38 -11.05 12.04 3.07
CA VAL A 38 -10.59 10.90 2.26
C VAL A 38 -9.34 10.32 2.92
N LEU A 39 -9.09 9.04 2.68
CA LEU A 39 -7.88 8.39 3.19
C LEU A 39 -6.71 8.83 2.32
N ASP A 40 -5.66 9.37 2.94
CA ASP A 40 -4.48 9.86 2.23
C ASP A 40 -3.22 9.04 2.58
N TYR A 41 -2.13 9.27 1.84
CA TYR A 41 -0.90 8.48 1.96
C TYR A 41 -0.28 8.54 3.37
N ARG A 42 -0.52 9.61 4.13
CA ARG A 42 0.04 9.80 5.48
C ARG A 42 -0.66 8.89 6.46
N ASP A 43 -2.00 8.90 6.43
CA ASP A 43 -2.83 8.00 7.24
C ASP A 43 -2.42 6.54 7.01
N PHE A 44 -2.21 6.17 5.75
CA PHE A 44 -1.78 4.83 5.37
C PHE A 44 -0.39 4.49 5.89
N ALA A 45 0.59 5.37 5.65
CA ALA A 45 1.97 5.11 6.03
C ALA A 45 2.13 4.98 7.55
N GLU A 46 1.41 5.82 8.31
CA GLU A 46 1.39 5.80 9.77
C GLU A 46 0.74 4.52 10.29
N THR A 47 -0.51 4.24 9.94
CA THR A 47 -1.23 3.04 10.42
C THR A 47 -0.53 1.75 10.01
N ALA A 48 -0.04 1.63 8.77
CA ALA A 48 0.68 0.44 8.33
C ALA A 48 1.96 0.21 9.15
N SER A 49 2.74 1.27 9.38
CA SER A 49 3.96 1.21 10.19
C SER A 49 3.65 0.79 11.63
N GLU A 50 2.63 1.38 12.26
CA GLU A 50 2.22 1.02 13.62
C GLU A 50 1.75 -0.43 13.74
N MET A 51 0.98 -0.91 12.76
CA MET A 51 0.51 -2.29 12.74
C MET A 51 1.67 -3.27 12.55
N VAL A 52 2.62 -2.99 11.66
CA VAL A 52 3.81 -3.83 11.46
C VAL A 52 4.72 -3.80 12.69
N GLN A 53 4.93 -2.64 13.31
CA GLN A 53 5.69 -2.55 14.56
C GLN A 53 5.02 -3.35 15.68
N SER A 54 3.69 -3.29 15.80
CA SER A 54 2.93 -4.12 16.75
C SER A 54 3.09 -5.62 16.44
N MET A 55 3.07 -5.99 15.16
CA MET A 55 3.29 -7.37 14.70
C MET A 55 4.68 -7.87 15.09
N ILE A 56 5.73 -7.09 14.82
CA ILE A 56 7.12 -7.42 15.17
C ILE A 56 7.28 -7.49 16.70
N GLY A 57 6.76 -6.49 17.41
CA GLY A 57 6.85 -6.38 18.87
C GLY A 57 6.09 -7.46 19.63
N SER A 58 5.05 -8.06 19.02
CA SER A 58 4.31 -9.18 19.64
C SER A 58 5.13 -10.47 19.74
N GLY A 59 6.24 -10.58 19.01
CA GLY A 59 7.04 -11.78 18.92
C GLY A 59 6.45 -12.86 18.00
N ALA A 60 5.31 -12.62 17.34
CA ALA A 60 4.71 -13.55 16.39
C ALA A 60 5.63 -13.90 15.21
N LEU A 61 6.57 -13.01 14.88
CA LEU A 61 7.57 -13.22 13.82
C LEU A 61 8.91 -13.79 14.36
N ASN A 62 8.99 -14.17 15.63
CA ASN A 62 10.15 -14.85 16.18
C ASN A 62 10.09 -16.33 15.81
N LYS A 63 10.96 -16.76 14.89
CA LYS A 63 11.02 -18.16 14.45
C LYS A 63 11.60 -19.05 15.55
N PRO A 64 10.90 -20.12 15.98
CA PRO A 64 11.46 -21.12 16.88
C PRO A 64 12.75 -21.72 16.30
N GLY A 65 13.79 -21.83 17.12
CA GLY A 65 15.11 -22.28 16.67
C GLY A 65 15.95 -21.22 15.94
N GLY A 66 15.44 -19.99 15.81
CA GLY A 66 16.16 -18.86 15.20
C GLY A 66 15.97 -18.75 13.68
N GLY A 67 16.66 -17.78 13.09
CA GLY A 67 16.55 -17.46 11.67
C GLY A 67 15.31 -16.63 11.32
N ARG A 68 14.92 -16.69 10.04
CA ARG A 68 13.82 -15.90 9.47
C ARG A 68 12.72 -16.82 8.96
N TYR A 69 11.46 -16.38 9.10
CA TYR A 69 10.36 -17.04 8.41
C TYR A 69 10.39 -16.73 6.92
N VAL A 70 10.06 -17.72 6.07
CA VAL A 70 9.67 -17.44 4.69
C VAL A 70 8.21 -17.00 4.70
N MET A 71 7.94 -15.80 4.22
CA MET A 71 6.62 -15.18 4.27
C MET A 71 6.12 -14.83 2.88
N THR A 72 4.81 -14.95 2.67
CA THR A 72 4.13 -14.44 1.48
C THR A 72 3.09 -13.41 1.88
N THR A 73 2.64 -12.62 0.91
CA THR A 73 1.53 -11.69 1.08
C THR A 73 0.26 -12.27 0.46
N GLY A 74 -0.80 -12.27 1.25
CA GLY A 74 -2.16 -12.53 0.80
C GLY A 74 -2.78 -11.28 0.18
N LYS A 75 -4.10 -11.29 -0.02
CA LYS A 75 -4.81 -10.10 -0.53
C LYS A 75 -5.11 -9.14 0.62
N ILE A 76 -4.96 -7.84 0.35
CA ILE A 76 -5.67 -6.80 1.11
C ILE A 76 -6.97 -6.52 0.36
N GLN A 77 -8.10 -6.81 0.99
CA GLN A 77 -9.40 -6.48 0.42
C GLN A 77 -9.72 -5.00 0.65
N ASN A 78 -9.98 -4.26 -0.42
CA ASN A 78 -10.52 -2.91 -0.33
C ASN A 78 -12.06 -2.98 -0.31
N ASP A 79 -12.64 -2.73 0.87
CA ASP A 79 -14.08 -2.63 1.12
C ASP A 79 -14.41 -1.18 1.52
N THR A 80 -13.94 -0.26 0.69
CA THR A 80 -14.19 1.17 0.81
C THR A 80 -14.82 1.69 -0.47
N MET A 81 -15.37 2.91 -0.42
CA MET A 81 -15.88 3.56 -1.62
C MET A 81 -14.75 4.16 -2.48
N GLN A 82 -13.51 4.17 -1.97
CA GLN A 82 -12.35 4.74 -2.65
C GLN A 82 -11.62 3.66 -3.43
N ARG A 83 -11.08 4.02 -4.61
CA ARG A 83 -10.15 3.15 -5.32
C ARG A 83 -8.75 3.25 -4.70
N ILE A 84 -8.57 2.52 -3.60
CA ILE A 84 -7.28 2.41 -2.91
C ILE A 84 -6.38 1.42 -3.66
N ASP A 85 -5.15 1.84 -3.95
CA ASP A 85 -4.11 0.94 -4.44
C ASP A 85 -3.57 0.08 -3.29
N THR A 86 -4.15 -1.09 -3.12
CA THR A 86 -3.75 -2.05 -2.08
C THR A 86 -2.37 -2.64 -2.31
N ASP A 87 -1.84 -2.58 -3.53
CA ASP A 87 -0.50 -3.11 -3.84
C ASP A 87 0.57 -2.16 -3.31
N GLN A 88 0.35 -0.85 -3.42
CA GLN A 88 1.21 0.15 -2.76
C GLN A 88 1.24 -0.05 -1.24
N LEU A 89 0.09 -0.38 -0.63
CA LEU A 89 0.02 -0.66 0.81
C LEU A 89 0.81 -1.90 1.18
N MET A 90 0.65 -2.96 0.39
CA MET A 90 1.38 -4.20 0.64
C MET A 90 2.89 -4.01 0.48
N ALA A 91 3.33 -3.25 -0.53
CA ALA A 91 4.75 -2.98 -0.74
C ALA A 91 5.41 -2.31 0.48
N LYS A 92 4.72 -1.35 1.11
CA LYS A 92 5.24 -0.74 2.35
C LYS A 92 5.31 -1.74 3.51
N ILE A 93 4.28 -2.58 3.67
CA ILE A 93 4.27 -3.62 4.71
C ILE A 93 5.42 -4.62 4.47
N GLU A 94 5.64 -5.04 3.23
CA GLU A 94 6.75 -5.93 2.84
C GLU A 94 8.10 -5.28 3.15
N GLU A 95 8.28 -4.01 2.83
CA GLU A 95 9.50 -3.24 3.14
C GLU A 95 9.77 -3.23 4.65
N ASP A 96 8.79 -2.85 5.47
CA ASP A 96 8.93 -2.77 6.93
C ASP A 96 9.22 -4.16 7.54
N LEU A 97 8.57 -5.21 7.02
CA LEU A 97 8.78 -6.60 7.45
C LEU A 97 10.18 -7.12 7.06
N LEU A 98 10.66 -6.83 5.85
CA LEU A 98 12.01 -7.18 5.42
C LEU A 98 13.06 -6.47 6.27
N ASN A 99 12.86 -5.17 6.52
CA ASN A 99 13.74 -4.34 7.34
C ASN A 99 13.80 -4.80 8.80
N SER A 100 12.76 -5.47 9.30
CA SER A 100 12.76 -6.05 10.65
C SER A 100 13.77 -7.18 10.84
N GLY A 101 14.24 -7.79 9.75
CA GLY A 101 15.12 -8.96 9.78
C GLY A 101 14.46 -10.23 10.33
N ARG A 102 13.14 -10.24 10.57
CA ARG A 102 12.39 -11.40 11.10
C ARG A 102 11.88 -12.33 10.00
N VAL A 103 11.69 -11.81 8.79
CA VAL A 103 11.15 -12.56 7.65
C VAL A 103 11.96 -12.36 6.38
N VAL A 104 11.78 -13.25 5.42
CA VAL A 104 12.13 -13.06 4.01
C VAL A 104 10.88 -13.27 3.18
N MET A 105 10.66 -12.39 2.20
CA MET A 105 9.50 -12.49 1.32
C MET A 105 9.79 -13.46 0.17
N THR A 106 8.84 -14.34 -0.15
CA THR A 106 8.91 -15.19 -1.35
C THR A 106 8.22 -14.50 -2.52
N ALA A 107 8.92 -14.41 -3.65
CA ALA A 107 8.34 -13.94 -4.91
C ALA A 107 7.74 -15.09 -5.73
N ALA A 108 7.78 -16.33 -5.22
CA ALA A 108 7.28 -17.50 -5.93
C ALA A 108 5.77 -17.67 -5.84
N VAL A 109 5.15 -17.27 -4.74
CA VAL A 109 3.69 -17.44 -4.53
C VAL A 109 3.16 -16.28 -3.71
N GLY A 110 1.88 -15.96 -3.91
CA GLY A 110 1.20 -14.86 -3.24
C GLY A 110 -0.30 -14.88 -3.50
N GLY A 111 -1.03 -14.04 -2.76
CA GLY A 111 -2.49 -13.95 -2.83
C GLY A 111 -3.00 -13.54 -4.22
N LYS A 112 -2.17 -12.90 -5.04
CA LYS A 112 -2.47 -12.52 -6.43
C LYS A 112 -1.70 -13.35 -7.47
N GLY A 113 -1.04 -14.43 -7.07
CA GLY A 113 -0.07 -15.15 -7.89
C GLY A 113 1.37 -14.83 -7.47
N ALA A 114 2.34 -15.21 -8.31
CA ALA A 114 3.74 -14.91 -8.08
C ALA A 114 3.99 -13.40 -8.22
N PRO A 115 4.54 -12.70 -7.21
CA PRO A 115 4.94 -11.31 -7.37
C PRO A 115 5.97 -11.09 -8.48
N ASP A 116 6.88 -12.04 -8.67
CA ASP A 116 7.86 -12.03 -9.75
C ASP A 116 7.67 -13.24 -10.65
N GLN A 117 7.12 -13.01 -11.84
CA GLN A 117 6.82 -14.05 -12.81
C GLN A 117 8.10 -14.69 -13.37
N MET A 118 9.25 -13.98 -13.33
CA MET A 118 10.54 -14.54 -13.75
C MET A 118 10.94 -15.77 -12.96
N VAL A 119 10.43 -15.92 -11.73
CA VAL A 119 10.57 -17.15 -10.95
C VAL A 119 10.08 -18.34 -11.76
N TYR A 120 8.92 -18.27 -12.40
CA TYR A 120 8.40 -19.37 -13.20
C TYR A 120 8.95 -19.37 -14.62
N ASP A 121 9.10 -18.20 -15.25
CA ASP A 121 9.63 -18.12 -16.62
C ASP A 121 11.02 -18.74 -16.73
N THR A 122 11.87 -18.58 -15.71
CA THR A 122 13.20 -19.23 -15.68
C THR A 122 13.12 -20.76 -15.66
N ARG A 123 12.06 -21.32 -15.06
CA ARG A 123 11.82 -22.76 -15.01
C ARG A 123 11.30 -23.28 -16.35
N ASP A 124 10.46 -22.48 -17.00
CA ASP A 124 9.98 -22.78 -18.35
C ASP A 124 11.14 -22.73 -19.35
N ILE A 125 12.04 -21.75 -19.23
CA ILE A 125 13.30 -21.67 -20.00
C ILE A 125 14.15 -22.92 -19.77
N ARG A 126 14.39 -23.30 -18.52
CA ARG A 126 15.18 -24.51 -18.17
C ARG A 126 14.61 -25.77 -18.83
N ASP A 127 13.29 -25.89 -18.88
CA ASP A 127 12.61 -27.08 -19.43
C ASP A 127 12.41 -27.00 -20.96
N SER A 128 12.87 -25.92 -21.62
CA SER A 128 12.80 -25.69 -23.06
C SER A 128 14.14 -25.94 -23.76
N ASP A 129 14.13 -26.02 -25.11
CA ASP A 129 15.35 -26.11 -25.92
C ASP A 129 16.29 -24.91 -25.72
N ILE A 130 15.75 -23.71 -25.48
CA ILE A 130 16.56 -22.50 -25.20
C ILE A 130 17.37 -22.67 -23.92
N GLY A 131 16.92 -23.51 -22.99
CA GLY A 131 17.64 -23.83 -21.76
C GLY A 131 19.05 -24.36 -22.00
N THR A 132 19.33 -24.99 -23.15
CA THR A 132 20.68 -25.51 -23.46
C THR A 132 21.70 -24.42 -23.77
N GLU A 133 21.26 -23.18 -24.01
CA GLU A 133 22.14 -22.02 -24.24
C GLU A 133 22.72 -21.45 -22.92
N PHE A 134 22.19 -21.84 -21.75
CA PHE A 134 22.62 -21.36 -20.44
C PHE A 134 23.51 -22.37 -19.70
N ASP A 135 24.40 -21.90 -18.82
CA ASP A 135 25.24 -22.78 -17.98
C ASP A 135 24.35 -23.65 -17.05
N PRO A 136 24.40 -24.98 -17.17
CA PRO A 136 23.59 -25.89 -16.36
C PRO A 136 23.79 -25.74 -14.84
N ASN A 137 24.96 -25.25 -14.39
CA ASN A 137 25.24 -25.02 -12.98
C ASN A 137 24.52 -23.79 -12.42
N THR A 138 24.09 -22.88 -13.30
CA THR A 138 23.36 -21.66 -12.93
C THR A 138 21.85 -21.82 -13.07
N LEU A 139 21.39 -22.83 -13.82
CA LEU A 139 19.97 -23.12 -13.98
C LEU A 139 19.34 -23.63 -12.66
N PRO A 140 18.20 -23.08 -12.23
CA PRO A 140 17.59 -23.49 -10.97
C PRO A 140 17.02 -24.91 -11.07
N GLY A 141 17.52 -25.81 -10.22
CA GLY A 141 17.02 -27.18 -10.11
C GLY A 141 15.55 -27.27 -9.66
N LYS A 142 14.92 -28.42 -9.93
CA LYS A 142 13.59 -28.76 -9.41
C LYS A 142 13.63 -28.88 -7.87
N GLY A 143 12.50 -28.58 -7.22
CA GLY A 143 12.38 -28.68 -5.75
C GLY A 143 13.13 -27.61 -4.94
N ARG A 144 13.58 -26.52 -5.57
CA ARG A 144 14.34 -25.45 -4.91
C ARG A 144 13.49 -24.29 -4.37
N LEU A 145 12.22 -24.18 -4.76
CA LEU A 145 11.32 -23.16 -4.21
C LEU A 145 10.92 -23.53 -2.79
N LEU A 146 11.03 -22.56 -1.89
CA LEU A 146 10.55 -22.69 -0.52
C LEU A 146 9.09 -22.26 -0.48
N MET A 147 8.23 -23.13 0.07
CA MET A 147 6.88 -22.72 0.43
C MET A 147 6.94 -21.70 1.58
N PRO A 148 6.10 -20.65 1.56
CA PRO A 148 5.98 -19.75 2.69
C PRO A 148 5.44 -20.49 3.91
N GLU A 149 6.00 -20.16 5.07
CA GLU A 149 5.54 -20.63 6.37
C GLU A 149 4.42 -19.74 6.89
N LEU A 150 4.52 -18.43 6.63
CA LEU A 150 3.57 -17.42 7.09
C LEU A 150 2.95 -16.67 5.91
N SER A 151 1.72 -16.19 6.10
CA SER A 151 1.07 -15.24 5.20
C SER A 151 0.56 -14.03 5.98
N THR A 152 0.81 -12.82 5.47
CA THR A 152 0.16 -11.59 5.93
C THR A 152 -0.95 -11.19 4.98
N SER A 153 -2.13 -10.88 5.50
CA SER A 153 -3.29 -10.48 4.70
C SER A 153 -4.17 -9.52 5.47
N GLY A 154 -5.10 -8.87 4.78
CA GLY A 154 -5.89 -7.84 5.42
C GLY A 154 -7.14 -7.39 4.70
N LYS A 155 -7.77 -6.40 5.30
CA LYS A 155 -8.96 -5.75 4.79
C LYS A 155 -9.00 -4.30 5.26
N ILE A 156 -9.48 -3.42 4.38
CA ILE A 156 -9.75 -2.02 4.69
C ILE A 156 -11.25 -1.82 4.54
N ILE A 157 -11.90 -1.34 5.59
CA ILE A 157 -13.36 -1.15 5.62
C ILE A 157 -13.64 0.33 5.83
N GLN A 158 -14.58 0.87 5.08
CA GLN A 158 -15.08 2.22 5.29
C GLN A 158 -16.50 2.20 5.85
N LYS A 159 -16.77 3.03 6.87
CA LYS A 159 -18.13 3.37 7.30
C LYS A 159 -18.34 4.86 7.23
N VAL A 160 -19.51 5.28 6.76
CA VAL A 160 -19.91 6.70 6.70
C VAL A 160 -21.11 6.90 7.60
N LEU A 161 -20.95 7.79 8.58
CA LEU A 161 -21.98 8.17 9.54
C LEU A 161 -22.41 9.61 9.25
N THR A 162 -23.71 9.82 9.06
CA THR A 162 -24.26 11.17 9.05
C THR A 162 -24.34 11.69 10.48
N TYR A 163 -23.49 12.66 10.83
CA TYR A 163 -23.49 13.29 12.14
C TYR A 163 -24.52 14.43 12.21
N SER A 164 -24.65 15.21 11.14
CA SER A 164 -25.66 16.27 11.01
C SER A 164 -26.07 16.50 9.55
N LYS A 165 -26.97 17.48 9.30
CA LYS A 165 -27.33 17.88 7.94
C LYS A 165 -26.12 18.35 7.10
N LYS A 166 -25.05 18.84 7.74
CA LYS A 166 -23.87 19.43 7.06
C LYS A 166 -22.57 18.66 7.29
N GLU A 167 -22.54 17.77 8.28
CA GLU A 167 -21.34 17.05 8.68
C GLU A 167 -21.51 15.54 8.58
N GLN A 168 -20.40 14.88 8.30
CA GLN A 168 -20.28 13.42 8.33
C GLN A 168 -19.01 13.01 9.06
N GLN A 169 -19.04 11.80 9.56
CA GLN A 169 -17.90 11.08 10.09
C GLN A 169 -17.62 9.89 9.16
N VAL A 170 -16.36 9.71 8.79
CA VAL A 170 -15.89 8.57 8.03
C VAL A 170 -14.90 7.81 8.90
N GLU A 171 -15.14 6.52 9.03
CA GLU A 171 -14.32 5.59 9.79
C GLU A 171 -13.65 4.63 8.81
N TYR A 172 -12.34 4.50 8.91
CA TYR A 172 -11.55 3.53 8.17
C TYR A 172 -10.97 2.52 9.15
N TYR A 173 -11.32 1.26 8.96
CA TYR A 173 -10.80 0.14 9.74
C TYR A 173 -9.75 -0.59 8.92
N PHE A 174 -8.54 -0.65 9.46
CA PHE A 174 -7.44 -1.42 8.89
C PHE A 174 -7.28 -2.71 9.66
N GLN A 175 -7.51 -3.83 9.00
CA GLN A 175 -7.36 -5.15 9.60
C GLN A 175 -6.18 -5.85 8.94
N LEU A 176 -5.23 -6.30 9.75
CA LEU A 176 -4.11 -7.12 9.30
C LEU A 176 -3.98 -8.35 10.20
N ARG A 177 -3.57 -9.46 9.60
CA ARG A 177 -3.28 -10.71 10.31
C ARG A 177 -2.08 -11.42 9.74
N VAL A 178 -1.39 -12.18 10.59
CA VAL A 178 -0.37 -13.15 10.22
C VAL A 178 -0.90 -14.54 10.50
N THR A 179 -0.88 -15.40 9.49
CA THR A 179 -1.35 -16.78 9.58
C THR A 179 -0.21 -17.74 9.30
N ASN A 180 -0.06 -18.77 10.14
CA ASN A 180 0.79 -19.90 9.85
C ASN A 180 0.10 -20.80 8.81
N LEU A 181 0.72 -20.97 7.66
CA LEU A 181 0.13 -21.65 6.52
C LEU A 181 0.07 -23.18 6.68
N ALA A 182 0.90 -23.76 7.55
CA ALA A 182 0.92 -25.21 7.76
C ALA A 182 -0.27 -25.69 8.59
N ASN A 183 -0.72 -24.89 9.57
CA ASN A 183 -1.77 -25.28 10.52
C ASN A 183 -2.98 -24.33 10.56
N GLY A 184 -2.94 -23.23 9.81
CA GLY A 184 -4.03 -22.25 9.72
C GLY A 184 -4.19 -21.36 10.96
N LEU A 185 -3.26 -21.41 11.92
CA LEU A 185 -3.34 -20.60 13.14
C LEU A 185 -2.98 -19.14 12.84
N VAL A 186 -3.81 -18.22 13.34
CA VAL A 186 -3.50 -16.79 13.34
C VAL A 186 -2.53 -16.50 14.49
N LEU A 187 -1.30 -16.13 14.15
CA LEU A 187 -0.25 -15.85 15.12
C LEU A 187 -0.31 -14.41 15.66
N TRP A 188 -0.86 -13.51 14.85
CA TRP A 188 -1.07 -12.11 15.21
C TRP A 188 -2.21 -11.53 14.38
N GLN A 189 -3.00 -10.65 15.00
CA GLN A 189 -4.01 -9.85 14.31
C GLN A 189 -4.17 -8.53 15.04
N LYS A 190 -4.36 -7.45 14.27
CA LYS A 190 -4.73 -6.14 14.80
C LYS A 190 -5.76 -5.49 13.90
N GLU A 191 -6.61 -4.70 14.53
CA GLU A 191 -7.44 -3.70 13.87
C GLU A 191 -6.96 -2.32 14.34
N ASP A 192 -6.83 -1.40 13.40
CA ASP A 192 -6.57 0.01 13.68
C ASP A 192 -7.65 0.88 13.05
N LEU A 193 -8.02 1.97 13.74
CA LEU A 193 -9.18 2.79 13.38
C LEU A 193 -8.76 4.24 13.16
N ILE A 194 -9.02 4.74 11.94
CA ILE A 194 -8.89 6.15 11.61
C ILE A 194 -10.28 6.76 11.52
N VAL A 195 -10.55 7.74 12.38
CA VAL A 195 -11.82 8.49 12.38
C VAL A 195 -11.59 9.89 11.87
N LYS A 196 -12.29 10.26 10.80
CA LYS A 196 -12.24 11.60 10.22
C LYS A 196 -13.61 12.24 10.22
N ARG A 197 -13.68 13.52 10.58
CA ARG A 197 -14.92 14.29 10.56
C ARG A 197 -14.77 15.52 9.69
N GLY A 198 -15.78 15.81 8.88
CA GLY A 198 -15.75 16.97 8.00
C GLY A 198 -17.09 17.24 7.32
N SER A 199 -17.08 18.25 6.45
CA SER A 199 -18.28 18.64 5.71
C SER A 199 -18.75 17.53 4.76
N LYS A 200 -20.05 17.46 4.52
CA LYS A 200 -20.61 16.62 3.44
C LYS A 200 -20.14 17.02 2.05
N LYS A 201 -19.75 18.29 1.87
CA LYS A 201 -19.32 18.86 0.57
C LYS A 201 -17.89 18.51 0.16
N THR A 202 -17.09 17.98 1.07
CA THR A 202 -15.65 17.70 0.86
C THR A 202 -15.38 16.24 0.46
N VAL A 203 -16.41 15.43 0.23
CA VAL A 203 -16.26 14.04 -0.21
C VAL A 203 -16.57 13.94 -1.69
N ALA A 204 -15.54 13.63 -2.48
CA ALA A 204 -15.66 13.15 -3.85
C ALA A 204 -15.19 11.70 -3.82
N TRP A 205 -16.13 10.77 -3.70
CA TRP A 205 -15.89 9.37 -4.05
C TRP A 205 -16.34 9.15 -5.49
#